data_AF-A0A4Z1KY51-F1
#
_entry.id   AF-A0A4Z1KY51-F1
#
_cell.length_a   1.000
_cell.length_b   1.000
_cell.length_c   1.000
_cell.angle_alpha   90.00
_cell.angle_beta   90.00
_cell.angle_gamma   90.00
#
_symmetry.space_group_name_H-M   'P 1'
#
loop_
_entity.id
_entity.type
_entity.pdbx_description
1 polymer ?
#
loop_
_entity_poly.entity_id
_entity_poly.type
_entity_poly.pdbx_seq_one_letter_code
_entity_poly.pdbx_strand_id
1 'polypeptide(L)'
;MLPPVEQSILQVNPKFADLYKKLSTDILNPNGSTKNHPAQKERDAVSGALKAARIEAAKSQILISSLSSLDLSPPPPIPAKPRTRTSQPAPPRKAAELPDDLIELVILLTAKLSLPSSSLSKRDITLLESTPTYHSLPTHLA
;
A
#
# COMPACT_ATOMS: atom_id res chain seq x y z
N MET A 1 7.39 -32.49 -18.10
CA MET A 1 8.80 -32.79 -18.45
C MET A 1 8.86 -34.12 -19.20
N LEU A 2 9.72 -34.26 -20.22
CA LEU A 2 9.99 -35.60 -20.75
C LEU A 2 10.90 -36.33 -19.76
N PRO A 3 10.60 -37.60 -19.44
CA PRO A 3 11.51 -38.42 -18.65
C PRO A 3 12.79 -38.68 -19.45
N PRO A 4 13.94 -38.85 -18.77
CA PRO A 4 15.16 -39.29 -19.42
C PRO A 4 14.94 -40.63 -20.14
N VAL A 5 15.43 -40.72 -21.38
CA VAL A 5 15.39 -41.96 -22.16
C VAL A 5 16.79 -42.58 -22.18
N GLU A 6 16.84 -43.89 -22.02
CA GLU A 6 18.07 -44.67 -22.13
C GLU A 6 18.72 -44.55 -23.52
N GLN A 7 20.03 -44.30 -23.54
CA GLN A 7 20.82 -44.10 -24.76
C GLN A 7 20.72 -45.31 -25.72
N SER A 8 20.65 -46.53 -25.18
CA SER A 8 20.49 -47.75 -25.96
C SER A 8 19.19 -47.78 -26.78
N ILE A 9 18.10 -47.21 -26.27
CA ILE A 9 16.80 -47.17 -26.96
C ILE A 9 16.84 -46.15 -28.10
N LEU A 10 17.54 -45.03 -27.91
CA LEU A 10 17.75 -44.02 -28.94
C LEU A 10 18.60 -44.57 -30.10
N GLN A 11 19.59 -45.43 -29.81
CA GLN A 11 20.40 -46.07 -30.86
C GLN A 11 19.65 -47.16 -31.63
N VAL A 12 18.80 -47.93 -30.94
CA VAL A 12 17.99 -48.98 -31.57
C VAL A 12 16.88 -48.38 -32.45
N ASN A 13 16.39 -47.18 -32.13
CA ASN A 13 15.34 -46.50 -32.89
C ASN A 13 15.75 -45.05 -33.27
N PRO A 14 16.45 -44.87 -34.41
CA PRO A 14 16.94 -43.55 -34.82
C PRO A 14 15.79 -42.56 -35.10
N LYS A 15 14.65 -43.03 -35.61
CA LYS A 15 13.45 -42.17 -35.81
C LYS A 15 12.93 -41.60 -34.50
N PHE A 16 12.93 -42.42 -33.45
CA PHE A 16 12.55 -41.96 -32.12
C PHE A 16 13.59 -41.00 -31.53
N ALA A 17 14.88 -41.22 -31.78
CA ALA A 17 15.92 -40.29 -31.35
C ALA A 17 15.77 -38.89 -31.94
N ASP A 18 15.48 -38.81 -33.24
CA ASP A 18 15.21 -37.53 -33.91
C ASP A 18 13.96 -36.84 -33.34
N LEU A 19 12.89 -37.61 -33.09
CA LEU A 19 11.67 -37.08 -32.49
C LEU A 19 11.90 -36.59 -31.06
N TYR A 20 12.59 -37.37 -30.22
CA TYR A 20 12.90 -37.01 -28.84
C TYR A 20 13.74 -35.73 -28.79
N LYS A 21 14.77 -35.65 -29.64
CA LYS A 21 15.59 -34.45 -29.81
C LYS A 21 14.72 -33.25 -30.18
N LYS A 22 13.92 -33.36 -31.25
CA LYS A 22 13.04 -32.27 -31.73
C LYS A 22 12.02 -31.82 -30.68
N LEU A 23 11.41 -32.75 -29.95
CA LEU A 23 10.48 -32.44 -28.87
C LEU A 23 11.18 -31.68 -27.73
N SER A 24 12.38 -32.14 -27.34
CA SER A 24 13.15 -31.54 -26.24
C SER A 24 13.77 -30.18 -26.59
N THR A 25 14.18 -29.97 -27.84
CA THR A 25 14.88 -28.74 -28.25
C THR A 25 13.93 -27.68 -28.79
N ASP A 26 12.95 -28.05 -29.61
CA ASP A 26 12.22 -27.09 -30.43
C ASP A 26 10.80 -26.85 -29.93
N ILE A 27 10.18 -27.87 -29.31
CA ILE A 27 8.74 -27.85 -29.03
C ILE A 27 8.45 -27.59 -27.55
N LEU A 28 9.21 -28.22 -26.65
CA LEU A 28 8.93 -28.21 -25.22
C LEU A 28 9.98 -27.43 -24.42
N ASN A 29 9.52 -26.85 -23.31
CA ASN A 29 10.35 -26.22 -22.30
C ASN A 29 10.84 -27.24 -21.27
N PRO A 30 11.86 -26.88 -20.45
CA PRO A 30 12.34 -27.67 -19.32
C PRO A 30 11.32 -27.96 -18.20
N ASN A 31 10.11 -27.40 -18.25
CA ASN A 31 9.01 -27.75 -17.34
C ASN A 31 7.97 -28.66 -18.02
N GLY A 32 8.09 -28.90 -19.33
CA GLY A 32 7.14 -29.67 -20.15
C GLY A 32 6.01 -28.85 -20.75
N SER A 33 6.00 -27.53 -20.59
CA SER A 33 5.10 -26.66 -21.37
C SER A 33 5.58 -26.58 -22.81
N THR A 34 4.69 -26.26 -23.75
CA THR A 34 5.09 -25.98 -25.13
C THR A 34 5.62 -24.55 -25.26
N LYS A 35 6.57 -24.33 -26.18
CA LYS A 35 7.16 -23.01 -26.43
C LYS A 35 6.19 -22.04 -27.12
N ASN A 36 5.48 -22.51 -28.15
CA ASN A 36 4.53 -21.70 -28.93
C ASN A 36 3.07 -22.06 -28.61
N HIS A 37 2.65 -21.90 -27.37
CA HIS A 37 1.23 -22.01 -27.06
C HIS A 37 0.51 -20.71 -27.49
N PRO A 38 -0.54 -20.76 -28.33
CA PRO A 38 -1.19 -19.56 -28.85
C PRO A 38 -1.76 -18.65 -27.75
N ALA A 39 -2.23 -19.24 -26.65
CA ALA A 39 -2.73 -18.50 -25.48
C ALA A 39 -1.63 -18.08 -24.49
N GLN A 40 -0.34 -18.32 -24.78
CA GLN A 40 0.75 -17.98 -23.84
C GLN A 40 0.83 -16.48 -23.60
N LYS A 41 0.70 -15.67 -24.66
CA LYS A 41 0.73 -14.21 -24.56
C LYS A 41 -0.38 -13.67 -23.65
N GLU A 42 -1.58 -14.23 -23.78
CA GLU A 42 -2.72 -13.85 -22.93
C GLU A 42 -2.48 -14.26 -21.47
N ARG A 43 -1.99 -15.49 -21.25
CA ARG A 43 -1.63 -15.97 -19.90
C ARG A 43 -0.55 -15.12 -19.25
N ASP A 44 0.46 -14.71 -20.01
CA ASP A 44 1.54 -13.86 -19.51
C ASP A 44 1.02 -12.46 -19.17
N ALA A 45 0.12 -11.91 -19.99
CA ALA A 45 -0.54 -10.63 -19.70
C ALA A 45 -1.39 -10.70 -18.42
N VAL A 46 -2.21 -11.75 -18.27
CA VAL A 46 -3.02 -11.97 -17.06
C VAL A 46 -2.13 -12.17 -15.82
N SER A 47 -1.05 -12.94 -15.96
CA SER A 47 -0.09 -13.17 -14.88
C SER A 47 0.63 -11.88 -14.46
N GLY A 48 0.96 -11.00 -15.43
CA GLY A 48 1.51 -9.68 -15.19
C GLY A 48 0.53 -8.78 -14.43
N ALA A 49 -0.72 -8.70 -14.90
CA ALA A 49 -1.78 -7.93 -14.23
C ALA A 49 -2.03 -8.43 -12.80
N LEU A 50 -2.08 -9.75 -12.59
CA LEU A 50 -2.25 -10.35 -11.27
C LEU A 50 -1.10 -10.00 -10.31
N LYS A 51 0.14 -10.01 -10.80
CA LYS A 51 1.31 -9.61 -9.99
C LYS A 51 1.24 -8.13 -9.60
N ALA A 52 0.90 -7.26 -10.54
CA ALA A 52 0.75 -5.83 -10.26
C ALA A 52 -0.33 -5.58 -9.18
N ALA A 53 -1.52 -6.18 -9.35
CA ALA A 53 -2.61 -6.07 -8.39
C ALA A 53 -2.21 -6.59 -6.99
N ARG A 54 -1.47 -7.71 -6.91
CA ARG A 54 -0.96 -8.23 -5.63
C ARG A 54 0.02 -7.26 -4.95
N ILE A 55 0.90 -6.62 -5.71
CA ILE A 55 1.86 -5.65 -5.17
C ILE A 55 1.11 -4.44 -4.61
N GLU A 56 0.11 -3.92 -5.33
CA GLU A 56 -0.70 -2.79 -4.86
C GLU A 56 -1.52 -3.14 -3.61
N ALA A 57 -2.16 -4.32 -3.60
CA ALA A 57 -2.88 -4.80 -2.43
C ALA A 57 -1.96 -5.01 -1.22
N ALA A 58 -0.75 -5.54 -1.41
CA ALA A 58 0.22 -5.68 -0.33
C ALA A 58 0.68 -4.31 0.20
N LYS A 59 0.92 -3.34 -0.68
CA LYS A 59 1.27 -1.97 -0.27
C LYS A 59 0.17 -1.34 0.57
N SER A 60 -1.09 -1.42 0.15
CA SER A 60 -2.21 -0.86 0.92
C SER A 60 -2.38 -1.56 2.27
N GLN A 61 -2.28 -2.89 2.29
CA GLN A 61 -2.31 -3.67 3.53
C GLN A 61 -1.18 -3.28 4.50
N ILE A 62 0.04 -3.05 4.01
CA ILE A 62 1.16 -2.59 4.84
C ILE A 62 0.89 -1.19 5.40
N LEU A 63 0.37 -0.27 4.59
CA LEU A 63 0.02 1.07 5.07
C LEU A 63 -1.08 1.02 6.13
N ILE A 64 -2.15 0.27 5.88
CA ILE A 64 -3.27 0.13 6.83
C ILE A 64 -2.77 -0.53 8.13
N SER A 65 -2.05 -1.65 8.03
CA SER A 65 -1.55 -2.36 9.21
C SER A 65 -0.56 -1.51 10.00
N SER A 66 0.39 -0.85 9.34
CA SER A 66 1.35 0.05 10.02
C SER A 66 0.63 1.18 10.75
N LEU A 67 -0.31 1.86 10.11
CA LEU A 67 -1.11 2.91 10.75
C LEU A 67 -1.94 2.38 11.92
N SER A 68 -2.56 1.21 11.79
CA SER A 68 -3.33 0.59 12.88
C SER A 68 -2.46 0.14 14.06
N SER A 69 -1.20 -0.18 13.80
CA SER A 69 -0.24 -0.63 14.80
C SER A 69 0.54 0.49 15.48
N LEU A 70 0.37 1.74 15.03
CA LEU A 70 0.95 2.89 15.70
C LEU A 70 0.27 3.05 17.05
N ASP A 71 1.03 2.79 18.11
CA ASP A 71 0.61 3.09 19.46
C ASP A 71 0.57 4.61 19.64
N LEU A 72 -0.65 5.16 19.58
CA LEU A 72 -0.96 6.58 19.80
C LEU A 72 -0.96 6.93 21.30
N SER A 73 -0.60 5.99 22.18
CA SER A 73 -0.45 6.26 23.59
C SER A 73 0.62 7.34 23.82
N PRO A 74 0.35 8.36 24.64
CA PRO A 74 1.34 9.37 24.97
C PRO A 74 2.60 8.70 25.54
N PRO A 75 3.80 9.20 25.20
CA PRO A 75 5.04 8.61 25.66
C PRO A 75 5.00 8.46 27.19
N PRO A 76 5.42 7.31 27.74
CA PRO A 76 5.46 7.14 29.18
C PRO A 76 6.30 8.28 29.78
N PRO A 77 5.89 8.84 30.94
CA PRO A 77 6.62 9.91 31.59
C PRO A 77 8.06 9.42 31.80
N ILE A 78 9.00 10.08 31.10
CA ILE A 78 10.43 9.81 31.21
C ILE A 78 10.75 9.84 32.71
N PRO A 79 11.31 8.76 33.31
CA PRO A 79 11.66 8.77 34.72
C PRO A 79 12.73 9.85 34.91
N ALA A 80 12.31 10.96 35.53
CA ALA A 80 13.18 12.06 35.86
C ALA A 80 14.30 11.54 36.76
N LYS A 81 15.54 11.55 36.27
CA LYS A 81 16.72 11.44 37.12
C LYS A 81 16.60 12.53 38.20
N PRO A 82 16.86 12.21 39.49
CA PRO A 82 16.60 13.13 40.58
C PRO A 82 17.56 14.33 40.46
N ARG A 83 17.03 15.47 40.03
CA ARG A 83 17.67 16.77 40.18
C ARG A 83 17.20 17.36 41.51
N THR A 84 18.13 17.42 42.45
CA THR A 84 18.03 18.14 43.70
C THR A 84 17.66 19.61 43.50
N ARG A 85 16.62 20.05 44.24
CA ARG A 85 16.31 21.43 44.69
C ARG A 85 15.85 22.37 43.57
N THR A 86 14.76 23.13 43.64
CA THR A 86 14.07 23.79 44.76
C THR A 86 12.56 23.91 44.47
N SER A 87 11.78 23.98 45.54
CA SER A 87 10.33 24.20 45.59
C SER A 87 9.81 25.39 44.77
N GLN A 88 8.88 25.12 43.84
CA GLN A 88 7.76 26.01 43.56
C GLN A 88 6.61 25.18 42.95
N PRO A 89 5.38 25.23 43.51
CA PRO A 89 4.22 24.62 42.87
C PRO A 89 3.83 25.49 41.67
N ALA A 90 4.06 25.02 40.46
CA ALA A 90 3.39 25.58 39.29
C ALA A 90 1.88 25.28 39.38
N PRO A 91 0.99 26.23 39.05
CA PRO A 91 -0.45 25.96 39.04
C PRO A 91 -0.75 24.83 38.04
N PRO A 92 -1.82 24.04 38.28
CA PRO A 92 -2.24 23.01 37.34
C PRO A 92 -2.53 23.69 36.00
N ARG A 93 -1.71 23.40 34.99
CA ARG A 93 -2.04 23.72 33.60
C ARG A 93 -3.32 22.94 33.31
N LYS A 94 -4.47 23.62 33.36
CA LYS A 94 -5.68 23.17 32.68
C LYS A 94 -5.22 22.79 31.28
N ALA A 95 -5.40 21.53 30.89
CA ALA A 95 -5.40 21.19 29.49
C ALA A 95 -6.36 22.20 28.85
N ALA A 96 -5.83 23.08 28.00
CA ALA A 96 -6.68 23.99 27.26
C ALA A 96 -7.53 23.08 26.38
N GLU A 97 -8.79 22.85 26.80
CA GLU A 97 -9.80 22.31 25.90
C GLU A 97 -9.78 23.24 24.68
N LEU A 98 -9.41 22.67 23.54
CA LEU A 98 -9.38 23.41 22.29
C LEU A 98 -10.77 24.01 22.10
N PRO A 99 -10.89 25.32 21.80
CA PRO A 99 -12.15 25.95 21.46
C PRO A 99 -12.96 25.09 20.48
N ASP A 100 -14.24 24.90 20.74
CA ASP A 100 -15.12 24.06 19.90
C ASP A 100 -15.05 24.48 18.41
N ASP A 101 -14.92 25.78 18.16
CA ASP A 101 -14.74 26.37 16.82
C ASP A 101 -13.51 25.81 16.08
N LEU A 102 -12.41 25.55 16.79
CA LEU A 102 -11.20 24.95 16.21
C LEU A 102 -11.39 23.48 15.89
N ILE A 103 -12.14 22.75 16.71
CA ILE A 103 -12.45 21.34 16.48
C ILE A 103 -13.31 21.22 15.22
N GLU A 104 -14.34 22.05 15.09
CA GLU A 104 -15.19 22.11 13.90
C GLU A 104 -14.39 22.49 12.65
N LEU A 105 -13.47 23.45 12.75
CA LEU A 105 -12.60 23.85 11.66
C LEU A 105 -11.64 22.72 11.23
N VAL A 106 -11.06 21.99 12.18
CA VAL A 106 -10.17 20.85 11.89
C VAL A 106 -10.94 19.74 11.18
N ILE A 107 -12.16 19.45 11.61
CA ILE A 107 -13.05 18.45 10.96
C ILE A 107 -13.41 18.91 9.53
N LEU A 108 -13.75 20.18 9.35
CA LEU A 108 -14.10 20.74 8.05
C LEU A 108 -12.92 20.68 7.06
N LEU A 109 -11.72 21.03 7.53
CA LEU A 109 -10.50 21.05 6.73
C LEU A 109 -10.02 19.63 6.39
N THR A 110 -10.07 18.70 7.35
CA THR A 110 -9.74 17.29 7.10
C THR A 110 -10.72 16.64 6.12
N ALA A 111 -12.01 16.97 6.18
CA ALA A 111 -12.96 16.55 5.14
C ALA A 111 -12.55 17.10 3.76
N LYS A 112 -12.17 18.38 3.67
CA LYS A 112 -11.73 18.96 2.38
C LYS A 112 -10.48 18.30 1.81
N LEU A 113 -9.51 17.93 2.66
CA LEU A 113 -8.26 17.30 2.22
C LEU A 113 -8.40 15.79 1.96
N SER A 114 -9.32 15.11 2.67
CA SER A 114 -9.50 13.66 2.56
C SER A 114 -10.44 13.23 1.44
N LEU A 115 -11.34 14.11 0.98
CA LEU A 115 -12.25 13.77 -0.12
C LEU A 115 -11.52 13.84 -1.48
N PRO A 116 -11.71 12.85 -2.38
CA PRO A 116 -11.07 12.87 -3.69
C PRO A 116 -11.55 14.09 -4.49
N SER A 117 -10.62 14.74 -5.21
CA SER A 117 -10.83 16.03 -5.91
C SER A 117 -11.96 16.03 -6.97
N SER A 118 -12.55 14.87 -7.27
CA SER A 118 -13.71 14.70 -8.15
C SER A 118 -15.07 14.74 -7.44
N SER A 119 -15.11 14.80 -6.11
CA SER A 119 -16.35 14.68 -5.33
C SER A 119 -16.99 16.02 -4.92
N LEU A 120 -16.27 17.13 -4.95
CA LEU A 120 -16.76 18.44 -4.51
C LEU A 120 -16.79 19.44 -5.67
N SER A 121 -17.97 19.98 -5.97
CA SER A 121 -18.12 21.01 -7.00
C SER A 121 -17.53 22.34 -6.53
N LYS A 122 -17.06 23.18 -7.46
CA LYS A 122 -16.56 24.54 -7.13
C LYS A 122 -17.56 25.36 -6.32
N ARG A 123 -18.86 25.14 -6.54
CA ARG A 123 -19.94 25.79 -5.78
C ARG A 123 -19.96 25.38 -4.30
N ASP A 124 -19.69 24.11 -4.01
CA ASP A 124 -19.69 23.58 -2.64
C ASP A 124 -18.43 24.02 -1.88
N ILE A 125 -17.33 24.28 -2.61
CA ILE A 125 -16.12 24.89 -2.05
C ILE A 125 -16.40 26.36 -1.70
N THR A 126 -16.98 27.13 -2.62
CA THR A 126 -17.33 28.53 -2.34
C THR A 126 -18.35 28.69 -1.21
N LEU A 127 -19.27 27.73 -1.05
CA LEU A 127 -20.23 27.73 0.04
C LEU A 127 -19.56 27.43 1.40
N LEU A 128 -18.59 26.51 1.42
CA LEU A 128 -17.83 26.22 2.65
C LEU A 128 -16.90 27.37 3.02
N GLU A 129 -16.25 28.00 2.04
CA GLU A 129 -15.43 29.20 2.26
C GLU A 129 -16.26 30.39 2.73
N SER A 130 -17.55 30.47 2.37
CA SER A 130 -18.45 31.51 2.86
C SER A 130 -18.98 31.26 4.28
N THR A 131 -18.57 30.18 4.95
CA THR A 131 -19.04 29.83 6.31
C THR A 131 -18.27 30.65 7.35
N PRO A 132 -18.93 31.19 8.40
CA PRO A 132 -18.27 32.06 9.40
C PRO A 132 -17.14 31.35 10.16
N THR A 133 -17.24 30.04 10.37
CA THR A 133 -16.18 29.23 11.00
C THR A 133 -14.91 29.20 10.16
N TYR A 134 -15.02 29.18 8.83
CA TYR A 134 -13.88 29.23 7.92
C TYR A 134 -13.16 30.60 7.94
N HIS A 135 -13.90 31.69 8.16
CA HIS A 135 -13.34 33.04 8.27
C HIS A 135 -12.53 33.27 9.55
N SER A 136 -12.65 32.40 10.56
CA SER A 136 -11.83 32.43 11.78
C SER A 136 -10.44 31.80 11.61
N LEU A 137 -10.23 31.05 10.52
CA LEU A 137 -8.97 30.35 10.22
C LEU A 137 -7.74 31.28 10.24
N PRO A 138 -7.76 32.49 9.62
CA PRO A 138 -6.62 33.41 9.65
C PRO A 138 -6.28 33.91 11.06
N THR A 139 -7.26 33.98 11.96
CA THR A 139 -7.07 34.43 13.34
C THR A 139 -6.29 33.41 14.18
N HIS A 140 -6.38 32.12 13.82
CA HIS A 140 -5.69 31.03 14.51
C HIS A 140 -4.33 30.66 13.91
N LEU A 141 -3.95 31.26 12.79
CA LEU A 141 -2.64 31.07 12.13
C LEU A 141 -1.63 32.20 12.41
N ALA A 142 -2.02 33.22 13.18
CA ALA A 142 -1.20 34.40 13.52
C ALA A 142 -0.35 34.20 14.77
#